data_AF-A0A963QQC7-F1
#
_entry.id   AF-A0A963QQC7-F1
#
_cell.length_a   1.000
_cell.length_b   1.000
_cell.length_c   1.000
_cell.angle_alpha   90.00
_cell.angle_beta   90.00
_cell.angle_gamma   90.00
#
_symmetry.space_group_name_H-M   'P 1'
#
loop_
_entity.id
_entity.type
_entity.pdbx_description
1 polymer ?
#
loop_
_entity_poly.entity_id
_entity_poly.type
_entity_poly.pdbx_seq_one_letter_code
_entity_poly.pdbx_strand_id
1 'polypeptide(L)' 'SRQVADSRTLSVRFGSLDAAVADLRAQGLGNVLAETPPSLTRGQRDLARSAFLATAAPDGRVSERIEIVTLSGWRD' A
#
# COMPACT_ATOMS: atom_id res chain seq x y z
N SER A 1 1.81 20.60 27.52
CA SER A 1 2.36 19.76 26.44
C SER A 1 1.78 20.22 25.12
N ARG A 2 2.65 20.55 24.17
CA ARG A 2 2.25 20.92 22.80
C ARG A 2 2.31 19.70 21.89
N GLN A 3 1.26 19.45 21.13
CA GLN A 3 1.17 18.38 20.13
C GLN A 3 0.98 18.99 18.75
N VAL A 4 1.60 18.39 17.75
CA VAL A 4 1.48 18.77 16.33
C VAL A 4 1.30 17.51 15.51
N ALA A 5 0.26 17.50 14.68
CA ALA A 5 0.04 16.50 13.65
C ALA A 5 0.23 17.12 12.28
N ASP A 6 0.97 16.42 11.41
CA ASP A 6 1.15 16.77 10.00
C ASP A 6 0.76 15.55 9.15
N SER A 7 0.22 15.79 7.96
CA SER A 7 -0.08 14.73 7.00
C SER A 7 0.42 15.07 5.61
N ARG A 8 0.88 14.05 4.89
CA ARG A 8 1.27 14.18 3.48
C ARG A 8 0.83 12.97 2.68
N THR A 9 0.31 13.25 1.48
CA THR A 9 -0.02 12.25 0.49
C THR A 9 1.16 12.00 -0.44
N LEU A 10 1.46 10.72 -0.69
CA LEU A 10 2.31 10.27 -1.80
C LEU A 10 1.46 9.57 -2.85
N SER A 11 1.64 9.94 -4.12
CA SER A 11 1.12 9.18 -5.26
C SER A 11 2.23 8.33 -5.85
N VAL A 12 2.11 7.02 -5.72
CA VAL A 12 3.14 6.05 -6.13
C VAL A 12 2.65 5.29 -7.35
N ARG A 13 3.53 5.04 -8.32
CA ARG A 13 3.19 4.35 -9.57
C ARG A 13 3.84 2.97 -9.63
N PHE A 14 3.04 1.91 -9.63
CA PHE A 14 3.49 0.54 -9.69
C PHE A 14 3.27 -0.07 -11.08
N GLY A 15 4.28 -0.78 -11.59
CA GLY A 15 4.18 -1.54 -12.84
C GLY A 15 3.68 -2.98 -12.66
N SER A 16 3.52 -3.44 -11.42
CA SER A 16 2.97 -4.76 -11.10
C SER A 16 2.43 -4.81 -9.67
N LEU A 17 1.49 -5.74 -9.44
CA LEU A 17 0.99 -6.02 -8.10
C LEU A 17 2.10 -6.53 -7.18
N ASP A 18 3.03 -7.34 -7.68
CA ASP A 18 4.13 -7.89 -6.87
C ASP A 18 5.05 -6.78 -6.33
N ALA A 19 5.29 -5.71 -7.11
CA ALA A 19 6.06 -4.56 -6.66
C ALA A 19 5.34 -3.78 -5.55
N ALA A 20 4.02 -3.57 -5.68
CA ALA A 20 3.20 -2.95 -4.64
C ALA A 20 3.22 -3.77 -3.34
N VAL A 21 3.05 -5.10 -3.45
CA VAL A 21 3.10 -6.00 -2.30
C VAL A 21 4.50 -6.05 -1.67
N ALA A 22 5.57 -6.01 -2.48
CA ALA A 22 6.94 -5.96 -1.96
C ALA A 22 7.19 -4.69 -1.12
N ASP A 23 6.67 -3.55 -1.57
CA ASP A 23 6.77 -2.27 -0.84
C ASP A 23 5.98 -2.32 0.49
N LEU A 24 4.75 -2.84 0.48
CA LEU A 24 3.97 -3.06 1.70
C LEU A 24 4.72 -3.96 2.71
N ARG A 25 5.41 -5.00 2.23
CA ARG A 25 6.22 -5.88 3.08
C ARG A 25 7.45 -5.17 3.63
N ALA A 26 8.14 -4.36 2.82
CA ALA A 26 9.28 -3.58 3.26
C ALA A 26 8.91 -2.58 4.37
N GLN A 27 7.68 -2.07 4.35
CA GLN A 27 7.12 -1.18 5.38
C GLN A 27 6.54 -1.93 6.59
N GLY A 28 6.52 -3.26 6.59
CA GLY A 28 5.95 -4.07 7.68
C GLY A 28 4.41 -4.08 7.74
N LEU A 29 3.72 -3.69 6.66
CA LEU A 29 2.26 -3.55 6.60
C LEU A 29 1.52 -4.85 6.20
N GLY A 30 2.21 -5.99 6.17
CA GLY A 30 1.64 -7.25 5.66
C GLY A 30 0.68 -7.99 6.61
N ASN A 31 0.51 -7.53 7.86
CA ASN A 31 -0.27 -8.23 8.89
C ASN A 31 -1.27 -7.29 9.60
N VAL A 32 -1.96 -6.46 8.82
CA VAL A 32 -2.90 -5.43 9.33
C VAL A 32 -4.35 -5.94 9.47
N LEU A 33 -4.63 -7.16 9.00
CA LEU A 33 -5.97 -7.75 9.05
C LEU A 33 -6.21 -8.43 10.40
N ALA A 34 -7.43 -8.31 10.92
CA ALA A 34 -7.82 -8.95 12.18
C ALA A 34 -7.81 -10.49 12.12
N GLU A 35 -8.04 -11.05 10.93
CA GLU A 35 -8.08 -12.49 10.68
C GLU A 35 -7.16 -12.84 9.50
N THR A 36 -6.53 -14.02 9.58
CA THR A 36 -5.70 -14.52 8.48
C THR A 36 -6.60 -15.05 7.36
N PRO A 37 -6.52 -14.50 6.13
CA PRO A 37 -7.32 -15.00 5.02
C PRO A 37 -6.82 -16.38 4.56
N PRO A 38 -7.67 -17.19 3.89
CA PRO A 38 -7.25 -18.44 3.28
C PRO A 38 -6.08 -18.25 2.31
N SER A 39 -5.24 -19.27 2.17
CA SER A 39 -4.13 -19.26 1.22
C SER A 39 -4.65 -19.11 -0.21
N LEU A 40 -4.07 -18.19 -0.98
CA LEU A 40 -4.40 -18.02 -2.39
C LEU A 40 -3.81 -19.16 -3.23
N THR A 41 -4.62 -19.67 -4.16
CA THR A 41 -4.16 -20.55 -5.23
C THR A 41 -3.34 -19.76 -6.26
N ARG A 42 -2.58 -20.48 -7.11
CA ARG A 42 -1.87 -19.85 -8.24
C ARG A 42 -2.81 -19.11 -9.20
N GLY A 43 -3.97 -19.70 -9.51
CA GLY A 43 -4.96 -19.06 -10.40
C GLY A 43 -5.53 -17.77 -9.81
N GLN A 44 -5.83 -17.74 -8.51
CA GLN A 44 -6.30 -16.52 -7.83
C GLN A 44 -5.22 -15.44 -7.80
N ARG A 45 -3.95 -15.82 -7.61
CA ARG A 45 -2.83 -14.89 -7.68
C ARG A 45 -2.71 -14.25 -9.07
N ASP A 46 -2.85 -15.05 -10.13
CA ASP A 46 -2.76 -14.54 -11.49
C ASP A 46 -3.98 -13.67 -11.86
N LEU A 47 -5.18 -14.03 -11.36
CA LEU A 47 -6.37 -13.18 -11.45
C LEU A 47 -6.16 -11.82 -10.77
N ALA A 48 -5.59 -11.80 -9.56
CA ALA A 48 -5.32 -10.57 -8.82
C ALA A 48 -4.33 -9.66 -9.58
N ARG A 49 -3.28 -10.22 -10.20
CA ARG A 49 -2.35 -9.46 -11.03
C ARG A 49 -3.01 -8.83 -12.25
N SER A 50 -3.84 -9.61 -12.95
CA SER A 50 -4.58 -9.12 -14.12
C SER A 50 -5.57 -8.03 -13.72
N ALA A 51 -6.30 -8.22 -12.62
CA ALA A 51 -7.25 -7.23 -12.09
C ALA A 51 -6.54 -5.93 -11.67
N PHE A 52 -5.36 -6.03 -11.06
CA PHE A 52 -4.54 -4.87 -10.71
C PHE A 52 -4.15 -4.09 -11.96
N LEU A 53 -3.58 -4.74 -12.98
CA LEU A 53 -3.16 -4.04 -14.20
C LEU A 53 -4.32 -3.54 -15.07
N ALA A 54 -5.53 -4.08 -14.90
CA ALA A 54 -6.72 -3.58 -15.60
C ALA A 54 -7.08 -2.13 -15.20
N THR A 55 -6.58 -1.63 -14.07
CA THR A 55 -6.77 -0.23 -13.62
C THR A 55 -5.59 0.67 -13.98
N ALA A 56 -4.60 0.15 -14.72
CA ALA A 56 -3.43 0.92 -15.11
C ALA A 56 -3.81 2.09 -16.02
N ALA A 57 -3.11 3.21 -15.84
CA ALA A 57 -3.21 4.34 -16.75
C ALA A 57 -2.53 4.03 -18.10
N PRO A 58 -2.60 4.91 -19.12
CA PRO A 58 -2.02 4.66 -20.44
C PRO A 58 -0.51 4.37 -20.46
N ASP A 59 0.22 4.75 -19.40
CA ASP A 59 1.64 4.43 -19.22
C ASP A 59 1.89 3.00 -18.70
N GLY A 60 0.84 2.19 -18.54
CA GLY A 60 0.90 0.82 -18.06
C GLY A 60 1.14 0.70 -16.55
N ARG A 61 0.94 1.78 -15.78
CA ARG A 61 1.13 1.77 -14.31
C ARG A 61 -0.15 2.08 -13.55
N VAL A 62 -0.30 1.41 -12.41
CA VAL A 62 -1.36 1.68 -11.44
C VAL A 62 -0.87 2.75 -10.47
N SER A 63 -1.72 3.75 -10.21
CA SER A 63 -1.44 4.82 -9.26
C SER A 63 -2.09 4.50 -7.92
N GLU A 64 -1.29 4.39 -6.87
CA GLU A 64 -1.75 4.20 -5.50
C GLU A 64 -1.47 5.44 -4.67
N ARG A 65 -2.32 5.68 -3.65
CA ARG A 65 -2.16 6.79 -2.71
C ARG A 65 -1.75 6.26 -1.34
N ILE A 66 -0.67 6.81 -0.80
CA ILE A 66 -0.20 6.53 0.55
C ILE A 66 -0.30 7.81 1.36
N GLU A 67 -1.00 7.76 2.49
CA GLU A 67 -1.08 8.88 3.44
C GLU A 67 -0.11 8.61 4.59
N ILE A 68 0.80 9.55 4.84
CA ILE A 68 1.74 9.50 5.95
C ILE A 68 1.32 10.56 6.96
N VAL A 69 0.99 10.12 8.18
CA VAL A 69 0.68 11.00 9.31
C VAL A 69 1.88 11.02 10.26
N THR A 70 2.42 12.20 10.51
CA THR A 70 3.51 12.41 11.46
C THR A 70 2.96 13.09 12.71
N LEU A 71 3.13 12.44 13.87
CA LEU A 71 2.72 12.97 15.16
C LEU A 71 3.98 13.36 15.94
N SER A 72 4.04 14.61 16.38
CA SER A 72 5.12 15.12 17.25
C SER A 72 4.53 15.75 18.49
N GLY A 73 5.20 15.56 19.62
CA GLY A 73 4.75 16.08 20.90
C GLY A 73 5.92 16.37 21.80
N TRP A 74 5.81 17.44 22.58
CA TRP A 74 6.83 17.84 23.55
C TRP A 74 6.17 17.92 24.92
N ARG A 75 6.90 17.41 25.92
CA ARG A 75 6.59 17.71 27.30
C ARG A 75 7.35 18.97 27.67
N ASP A 76 6.61 19.95 28.14
CA ASP A 76 7.16 21.16 28.72
C ASP A 76 7.80 20.79 30.08
#